data_AF-A0A512L7P4-F1
#
_entry.id   AF-A0A512L7P4-F1
#
_cell.length_a   1.000
_cell.length_b   1.000
_cell.length_c   1.000
_cell.angle_alpha   90.00
_cell.angle_beta   90.00
_cell.angle_gamma   90.00
#
_symmetry.space_group_name_H-M   'P 1'
#
loop_
_entity.id
_entity.type
_entity.pdbx_description
1 polymer ?
#
loop_
_entity_poly.entity_id
_entity_poly.type
_entity_poly.pdbx_seq_one_letter_code
_entity_poly.pdbx_strand_id
1 'polypeptide(L)' 'MQDVPGLCKVVSRADIEAADWSLTPGRYVGVAPAEADEDFDFGQTLRDIHMGLADLNREAVELAAKIQENFEELGI' A
#
# COMPACT_ATOMS: atom_id res chain seq x y z
N MET A 1 29.89 14.17 -2.85
CA MET A 1 28.85 13.16 -2.53
C MET A 1 28.34 12.64 -3.84
N GLN A 2 28.21 11.32 -4.01
CA GLN A 2 27.76 10.71 -5.25
C GLN A 2 26.26 10.45 -5.15
N ASP A 3 25.53 10.66 -6.25
CA ASP A 3 24.10 10.41 -6.29
C ASP A 3 23.83 8.90 -6.30
N VAL A 4 22.93 8.43 -5.42
CA VAL A 4 22.60 7.00 -5.26
C VAL A 4 21.08 6.83 -5.41
N PRO A 5 20.61 5.90 -6.24
CA PRO A 5 19.18 5.59 -6.35
C PRO A 5 18.53 5.31 -5.00
N GLY A 6 17.35 5.88 -4.76
CA GLY A 6 16.63 5.76 -3.48
C GLY A 6 17.14 6.65 -2.33
N LEU A 7 18.21 7.43 -2.53
CA LEU A 7 18.71 8.39 -1.52
C LEU A 7 18.55 9.85 -1.99
N CYS A 8 18.54 10.80 -1.03
CA CYS A 8 18.42 12.22 -1.36
C CYS A 8 19.62 12.72 -2.17
N LYS A 9 19.34 13.51 -3.21
CA LYS A 9 20.33 14.21 -4.05
C LYS A 9 20.19 15.72 -3.88
N VAL A 10 21.32 16.42 -3.98
CA VAL A 10 21.33 17.90 -4.09
C VAL A 10 21.00 18.27 -5.53
N VAL A 11 19.94 19.06 -5.73
CA VAL A 11 19.47 19.52 -7.04
C VAL A 11 19.38 21.04 -7.10
N SER A 12 19.54 21.61 -8.30
CA SER A 12 19.38 23.04 -8.52
C SER A 12 17.90 23.44 -8.62
N ARG A 13 17.60 24.73 -8.50
CA ARG A 13 16.24 25.25 -8.74
C ARG A 13 15.76 25.00 -10.18
N ALA A 14 16.68 25.01 -11.15
CA ALA A 14 16.34 24.73 -12.54
C ALA A 14 15.93 23.25 -12.72
N ASP A 15 16.58 22.32 -12.02
CA ASP A 15 16.20 20.91 -12.02
C ASP A 15 14.80 20.71 -11.38
N ILE A 16 14.50 21.47 -10.33
CA ILE A 16 13.18 21.44 -9.68
C ILE A 16 12.10 21.96 -10.62
N GLU A 17 12.36 23.07 -11.32
CA GLU A 17 11.44 23.60 -12.33
C GLU A 17 11.20 22.61 -13.47
N ALA A 18 12.26 21.97 -13.98
CA ALA A 18 12.15 20.94 -15.01
C ALA A 18 11.41 19.67 -14.54
N ALA A 19 11.31 19.44 -13.23
CA ALA A 19 10.58 18.34 -12.61
C ALA A 19 9.17 18.73 -12.13
N ASP A 20 8.57 19.77 -12.73
CA ASP A 20 7.25 20.30 -12.38
C ASP A 20 7.14 20.74 -10.90
N TRP A 21 8.24 21.23 -10.32
CA TRP A 21 8.35 21.59 -8.91
C TRP A 21 8.10 20.44 -7.92
N SER A 22 8.11 19.20 -8.39
CA SER A 22 7.94 18.02 -7.56
C SER A 22 9.16 17.83 -6.66
N LEU A 23 8.99 17.77 -5.34
CA LEU A 23 10.09 17.50 -4.41
C LEU A 23 10.25 16.00 -4.08
N THR A 24 9.55 15.12 -4.81
CA THR A 24 9.63 13.67 -4.61
C THR A 24 11.03 13.19 -4.97
N PRO A 25 11.84 12.67 -4.01
CA PRO A 25 13.24 12.33 -4.26
C PRO A 25 13.46 11.37 -5.44
N GLY A 26 12.56 10.38 -5.60
CA GLY A 26 12.61 9.41 -6.70
C GLY A 26 12.56 10.02 -8.10
N ARG A 27 12.07 11.26 -8.25
CA ARG A 27 12.07 11.98 -9.52
C ARG A 27 13.46 12.48 -9.95
N TYR A 28 14.41 12.55 -9.01
CA TYR A 28 15.77 13.04 -9.22
C TYR A 28 16.85 11.96 -9.12
N VAL A 29 16.57 10.89 -8.36
CA VAL A 29 17.51 9.76 -8.18
C VAL A 29 17.00 8.43 -8.72
N GLY A 30 15.77 8.40 -9.24
CA GLY A 30 15.10 7.14 -9.57
C GLY A 30 14.73 6.35 -8.31
N VAL A 31 14.20 5.15 -8.52
CA VAL A 31 13.92 4.19 -7.44
C VAL A 31 15.12 3.26 -7.33
N ALA A 32 15.52 2.91 -6.10
CA ALA A 32 16.48 1.83 -5.91
C ALA A 32 15.96 0.57 -6.64
N PRO A 33 16.83 -0.18 -7.33
CA PRO A 33 16.42 -1.44 -7.93
C PRO A 33 15.76 -2.30 -6.87
N ALA A 34 14.64 -2.93 -7.23
CA ALA A 34 13.98 -3.87 -6.33
C ALA A 34 14.97 -4.99 -6.03
N GLU A 35 15.22 -5.25 -4.75
CA GLU A 35 15.88 -6.48 -4.34
C GLU A 35 14.88 -7.61 -4.64
N ALA A 36 15.25 -8.48 -5.57
CA ALA A 36 14.47 -9.67 -5.85
C ALA A 36 14.71 -10.64 -4.69
N ASP A 37 13.69 -10.80 -3.84
CA ASP A 37 13.64 -11.91 -2.91
C ASP A 37 13.22 -13.15 -3.71
N GLU A 38 14.21 -13.98 -4.09
CA GLU A 38 13.99 -15.19 -4.89
C GLU A 38 13.13 -16.22 -4.15
N ASP A 39 13.06 -16.14 -2.82
CA ASP A 39 12.26 -17.03 -1.98
C ASP A 39 10.81 -16.52 -1.82
N PHE A 40 10.47 -15.32 -2.30
CA PHE A 40 9.15 -14.74 -2.13
C PHE A 40 8.13 -15.25 -3.17
N ASP A 41 7.14 -16.02 -2.69
CA ASP A 41 6.01 -16.46 -3.51
C ASP A 41 4.86 -15.42 -3.49
N PHE A 42 4.85 -14.54 -4.50
CA PHE A 42 3.77 -13.58 -4.74
C PHE A 42 2.39 -14.26 -4.88
N GLY A 43 2.33 -15.40 -5.56
CA GLY A 43 1.09 -16.10 -5.83
C GLY A 43 0.47 -16.67 -4.54
N GLN A 44 1.31 -17.23 -3.67
CA GLN A 44 0.88 -17.70 -2.36
C GLN A 44 0.42 -16.56 -1.48
N THR A 45 1.20 -15.48 -1.39
CA THR A 45 0.82 -14.30 -0.60
C THR A 45 -0.52 -13.71 -1.04
N LEU A 46 -0.76 -13.60 -2.35
CA LEU A 46 -2.03 -13.11 -2.87
C LEU A 46 -3.20 -14.04 -2.55
N ARG A 47 -3.01 -15.37 -2.61
CA ARG A 47 -4.03 -16.34 -2.21
C ARG A 47 -4.36 -16.21 -0.73
N ASP A 48 -3.35 -16.11 0.12
CA ASP A 48 -3.55 -15.98 1.58
C ASP A 48 -4.30 -14.70 1.93
N ILE A 49 -3.93 -13.57 1.33
CA ILE A 49 -4.67 -12.30 1.48
C ILE A 49 -6.12 -12.45 1.01
N HIS A 50 -6.35 -13.09 -0.14
CA HIS A 50 -7.70 -13.26 -0.69
C HIS A 50 -8.58 -14.14 0.20
N MET A 51 -8.04 -15.24 0.73
CA MET A 51 -8.76 -16.09 1.69
C MET A 51 -9.08 -15.32 2.97
N GLY A 52 -8.10 -14.61 3.53
CA GLY A 52 -8.30 -13.81 4.73
C GLY A 52 -9.38 -12.73 4.53
N LEU A 53 -9.41 -12.08 3.37
CA LEU A 53 -10.45 -11.12 3.02
C LEU A 53 -11.83 -11.78 2.92
N ALA A 54 -11.92 -12.99 2.36
CA ALA A 54 -13.19 -13.72 2.26
C ALA A 54 -13.73 -14.12 3.63
N ASP A 55 -12.86 -14.51 4.56
CA ASP A 55 -13.24 -14.84 5.94
C ASP A 55 -13.70 -13.60 6.70
N LEU A 56 -12.94 -12.50 6.64
CA LEU A 56 -13.33 -11.21 7.25
C LEU A 56 -14.70 -10.73 6.74
N ASN A 57 -14.99 -10.89 5.44
CA ASN A 57 -16.29 -10.53 4.88
C ASN A 57 -17.42 -11.41 5.43
N ARG A 58 -17.17 -12.71 5.64
CA ARG A 58 -18.16 -13.62 6.23
C ARG A 58 -18.49 -13.19 7.66
N GLU A 59 -17.46 -12.95 8.46
CA GLU A 59 -17.60 -12.48 9.85
C GLU A 59 -18.33 -11.14 9.92
N ALA A 60 -18.02 -10.21 8.99
CA ALA A 60 -18.70 -8.92 8.92
C ALA A 60 -20.21 -9.06 8.63
N VAL A 61 -20.59 -9.96 7.72
CA VAL A 61 -22.00 -10.24 7.42
C VAL A 61 -22.72 -10.84 8.63
N GLU A 62 -22.11 -11.81 9.31
CA GLU A 62 -22.66 -12.41 10.53
C GLU A 62 -22.84 -11.38 11.64
N LEU A 63 -21.84 -10.52 11.84
CA LEU A 63 -21.91 -9.44 12.83
C LEU A 63 -23.00 -8.43 12.48
N ALA A 64 -23.12 -8.03 11.22
CA ALA A 64 -24.16 -7.12 10.77
C ALA A 64 -25.57 -7.70 10.99
N ALA A 65 -25.76 -8.98 10.68
CA ALA A 65 -27.03 -9.67 10.93
C ALA A 65 -27.38 -9.69 12.42
N LYS A 66 -26.41 -9.99 13.29
CA LYS A 66 -26.61 -9.99 14.75
C LYS A 66 -26.91 -8.59 15.30
N ILE A 67 -26.27 -7.56 14.77
CA ILE A 67 -26.57 -6.17 15.13
C ILE A 67 -28.02 -5.85 14.76
N GLN A 68 -28.44 -6.20 13.55
CA GLN A 68 -29.81 -5.97 13.07
C GLN A 68 -30.85 -6.67 13.95
N GLU A 69 -30.64 -7.95 14.27
CA GLU A 69 -31.50 -8.72 15.17
C GLU A 69 -31.64 -8.04 16.55
N ASN A 70 -30.52 -7.59 17.14
CA ASN A 70 -30.55 -6.89 18.42
C ASN A 70 -31.34 -5.57 18.35
N PHE A 71 -31.30 -4.83 17.24
CA PHE A 71 -32.09 -3.60 17.07
C PHE A 71 -33.59 -3.90 16.96
N GLU A 72 -33.95 -4.94 16.20
CA GLU A 72 -35.35 -5.39 16.07
C GLU A 72 -35.93 -5.84 17.42
N GLU A 73 -35.15 -6.56 18.24
CA GLU A 73 -35.56 -6.95 19.59
C GLU A 73 -35.76 -5.77 20.54
N LEU A 74 -35.00 -4.67 20.35
CA LEU A 74 -35.16 -3.42 21.09
C LEU A 74 -36.35 -2.59 20.62
N GLY A 75 -37.03 -2.99 19.53
CA GLY A 75 -38.18 -2.31 18.96
C GLY A 75 -37.83 -1.03 18.21
N ILE A 76 -36.61 -0.94 17.66
CA ILE A 76 -36.10 0.22 16.90
C ILE A 76 -35.70 -0.19 15.48
#